data_AF-A0A3B8RWH2-F1
#
_entry.id   AF-A0A3B8RWH2-F1
#
_cell.length_a   1.000
_cell.length_b   1.000
_cell.length_c   1.000
_cell.angle_alpha   90.00
_cell.angle_beta   90.00
_cell.angle_gamma   90.00
#
_symmetry.space_group_name_H-M   'P 1'
#
loop_
_entity.id
_entity.type
_entity.pdbx_description
1 polymer ?
#
loop_
_entity_poly.entity_id
_entity_poly.type
_entity_poly.pdbx_seq_one_letter_code
_entity_poly.pdbx_strand_id
1 'polypeptide(L)' 'MEHKYTQKQGKYLAFIYYYTRIHGYPPAEADMQNYFKVSPPSVHQMVLTL' A
#
# COMPACT_ATOMS: atom_id res chain seq x y z
N MET A 1 14.74 9.81 14.88
CA MET A 1 13.49 9.34 15.50
C MET A 1 12.87 8.34 14.53
N GLU A 2 12.82 7.04 14.88
CA GLU A 2 12.08 6.06 14.08
C GLU A 2 10.64 6.54 13.94
N HIS A 3 10.24 6.91 12.72
CA HIS A 3 8.86 7.23 12.43
C HIS A 3 8.10 5.92 12.40
N LYS A 4 7.50 5.55 13.53
CA LYS A 4 6.59 4.40 13.58
C LYS A 4 5.48 4.64 12.56
N TYR A 5 5.39 3.76 11.59
CA TYR A 5 4.29 3.72 10.65
C TYR A 5 2.95 3.75 11.40
N THR A 6 2.01 4.53 10.88
CA THR A 6 0.63 4.46 11.34
C THR A 6 0.05 3.07 11.05
N GLN A 7 -1.00 2.68 11.77
CA GLN A 7 -1.68 1.41 11.49
C GLN A 7 -2.16 1.31 10.03
N LYS A 8 -2.55 2.44 9.41
CA LYS A 8 -2.98 2.47 8.01
C LYS A 8 -1.80 2.22 7.06
N GLN A 9 -0.66 2.88 7.28
CA GLN A 9 0.56 2.63 6.51
C GLN A 9 1.03 1.18 6.66
N GLY A 10 0.99 0.63 7.88
CA GLY A 10 1.31 -0.78 8.13
C GLY A 10 0.45 -1.77 7.32
N LYS A 11 -0.85 -1.47 7.14
CA LYS A 11 -1.74 -2.29 6.28
C LYS A 11 -1.33 -2.24 4.81
N TYR A 12 -0.93 -1.07 4.30
CA TYR A 12 -0.44 -0.94 2.92
C TYR A 12 0.88 -1.69 2.73
N LEU A 13 1.82 -1.57 3.67
CA LEU A 13 3.07 -2.32 3.64
C LEU A 13 2.85 -3.83 3.68
N ALA A 14 1.94 -4.30 4.54
CA ALA A 14 1.57 -5.72 4.59
C ALA A 14 0.97 -6.18 3.25
N PHE A 15 0.09 -5.39 2.65
CA PHE A 15 -0.48 -5.69 1.34
C PHE A 15 0.60 -5.78 0.25
N ILE A 16 1.50 -4.80 0.16
CA ILE A 16 2.61 -4.80 -0.81
C ILE A 16 3.48 -6.05 -0.62
N TYR A 17 3.84 -6.38 0.62
CA TYR A 17 4.64 -7.55 0.95
C TYR A 17 3.99 -8.86 0.48
N TYR A 18 2.73 -9.09 0.87
CA TYR A 18 2.03 -10.33 0.51
C TYR A 18 1.72 -10.40 -0.98
N TYR A 19 1.32 -9.29 -1.61
CA TYR A 19 1.08 -9.23 -3.05
C TYR A 19 2.35 -9.61 -3.81
N THR A 20 3.49 -9.01 -3.44
CA THR A 20 4.79 -9.32 -4.06
C THR A 20 5.19 -10.78 -3.85
N ARG A 21 4.94 -11.32 -2.65
CA ARG A 21 5.25 -12.72 -2.34
C ARG A 21 4.43 -13.71 -3.17
N ILE A 22 3.18 -13.37 -3.49
CA ILE A 22 2.26 -14.24 -4.25
C ILE A 22 2.47 -14.09 -5.76
N HIS A 23 2.62 -12.86 -6.25
CA HIS A 23 2.64 -12.56 -7.69
C HIS A 23 4.06 -12.44 -8.28
N GLY A 24 5.07 -12.26 -7.44
CA GLY A 24 6.46 -12.07 -7.87
C GLY A 24 6.81 -10.65 -8.34
N TYR A 25 5.86 -9.71 -8.29
CA TYR A 25 6.05 -8.30 -8.62
C TYR A 25 5.21 -7.40 -7.70
N PRO A 26 5.59 -6.13 -7.48
CA PRO A 26 4.84 -5.22 -6.61
C PRO A 26 3.48 -4.85 -7.21
N PRO A 27 2.46 -4.58 -6.36
CA PRO A 27 1.13 -4.20 -6.85
C PRO A 27 1.14 -2.86 -7.58
N ALA A 28 0.29 -2.71 -8.60
CA ALA A 28 0.00 -1.40 -9.16
C ALA A 28 -0.87 -0.58 -8.19
N GLU A 29 -0.89 0.75 -8.37
CA GLU A 29 -1.80 1.61 -7.59
C GLU A 29 -3.26 1.19 -7.78
N ALA A 30 -3.65 0.72 -8.97
CA ALA A 30 -4.98 0.22 -9.24
C ALA A 30 -5.33 -1.03 -8.39
N ASP A 31 -4.38 -1.92 -8.13
CA ASP A 31 -4.60 -3.10 -7.26
C ASP A 31 -4.88 -2.66 -5.83
N MET A 32 -4.13 -1.67 -5.34
CA MET A 32 -4.33 -1.09 -4.01
C MET A 32 -5.67 -0.35 -3.93
N GLN A 33 -6.06 0.41 -4.96
CA GLN A 33 -7.37 1.06 -5.03
C GLN A 33 -8.51 0.03 -4.95
N ASN A 34 -8.39 -1.07 -5.72
CA ASN A 34 -9.37 -2.13 -5.77
C ASN A 34 -9.48 -2.90 -4.45
N TYR A 35 -8.36 -3.14 -3.76
CA TYR A 35 -8.33 -3.83 -2.48
C TYR A 35 -8.84 -2.96 -1.33
N PHE A 36 -8.32 -1.74 -1.20
CA PHE A 36 -8.65 -0.83 -0.10
C PHE A 36 -9.93 -0.01 -0.31
N LYS A 37 -10.53 -0.07 -1.52
CA LYS A 37 -11.75 0.66 -1.89
C LYS A 37 -11.63 2.17 -1.66
N VAL A 38 -10.49 2.73 -2.09
CA VAL A 38 -10.18 4.16 -1.98
C VAL A 38 -10.02 4.79 -3.35
N SER A 39 -10.11 6.12 -3.40
CA SER A 39 -9.92 6.86 -4.65
C SER A 39 -8.46 6.80 -5.13
N PRO A 40 -8.23 6.95 -6.46
CA PRO A 40 -6.88 7.02 -7.00
C PRO A 40 -5.93 8.02 -6.31
N PRO A 41 -6.32 9.29 -6.07
CA PRO A 41 -5.43 10.23 -5.39
C PRO A 41 -5.10 9.80 -3.95
N SER A 42 -5.98 9.06 -3.27
CA SER A 42 -5.72 8.59 -1.91
C SER A 42 -4.64 7.51 -1.86
N VAL A 43 -4.62 6.61 -2.85
CA VAL A 43 -3.56 5.60 -2.95
C VAL A 43 -2.24 6.25 -3.33
N HIS A 44 -2.26 7.12 -4.32
CA HIS A 44 -1.06 7.84 -4.73
C HIS A 44 -0.43 8.59 -3.56
N GLN A 45 -1.24 9.34 -2.80
CA GLN A 45 -0.75 10.04 -1.62
C GLN A 45 -0.25 9.08 -0.54
N MET A 46 -0.89 7.93 -0.34
CA MET A 46 -0.39 6.93 0.61
C MET A 46 0.99 6.43 0.18
N VAL A 47 1.16 6.05 -1.08
CA VAL A 47 2.45 5.55 -1.61
C VAL A 47 3.57 6.57 -1.43
N LEU A 48 3.30 7.87 -1.62
CA LEU A 48 4.27 8.94 -1.38
C LEU A 48 4.68 9.10 0.10
N THR A 49 3.92 8.53 1.03
CA THR A 49 4.13 8.66 2.48
C THR A 49 4.61 7.37 3.16
N LEU A 50 4.79 6.29 2.39
CA LEU A 50 5.32 5.00 2.86
C LEU A 50 6.85 4.97 2.77
#